data_AF-A0A2E5HPE0-F1
#
_entry.id   AF-A0A2E5HPE0-F1
#
_cell.length_a   1.000
_cell.length_b   1.000
_cell.length_c   1.000
_cell.angle_alpha   90.00
_cell.angle_beta   90.00
_cell.angle_gamma   90.00
#
_symmetry.space_group_name_H-M   'P 1'
#
loop_
_entity.id
_entity.type
_entity.pdbx_description
1 polymer ?
#
loop_
_entity_poly.entity_id
_entity_poly.type
_entity_poly.pdbx_seq_one_letter_code
_entity_poly.pdbx_strand_id
1 'polypeptide(L)'
;MHRTVWFVGLLMLIVCFTAGVLMSRTQFNLNEDVDETSPPSESSTQTGVLGQHAEQANAPAVAAEHVEPTRNKPDIWSSIPGYSKDEVVLHDNMPPQVHFDLDNAFQDDEGVYQVDLPGGYRAHLTLDPTVQEELESVYRRYEVPHAGFAAIEPRTGRVLALVSHESASDSKGTVAVQSFAPSASLFKVITAAALIEDEGLRPGSQVCYIGETSKLPADLQIKSTTGRDRQCTTFAQAFGESNNPVFANLSYKNLNSNKLGIWAARFGYNEAIPFQIPIQPSTSRIPDEPVEMARAAAGFWHTHLSTIHAALIMSAIGNGGVMMRPNIIEKLYNRDGELVYDFNATPYKRIMKEETARHLSTMMVHTTSVGTGRKYFHNADGLPEDGFTTGGKTGTLSDNSPYLMYSWFAGLAPMEGPQFAFAALVCNPMKWRIKGSYAALEGLRALVSSKNAAEPPETDSSDEGNPDIGNEAEETDNPTEGLEIEKHHIIKPDPEAQDDE
;
A
#
# COMPACT_ATOMS: atom_id res chain seq x y z
N MET A 1 57.74 4.40 34.17
CA MET A 1 56.30 4.19 34.42
C MET A 1 55.57 5.43 33.88
N HIS A 2 54.74 5.46 32.86
CA HIS A 2 53.93 4.50 32.11
C HIS A 2 53.88 4.96 30.65
N ARG A 3 54.46 4.22 29.70
CA ARG A 3 54.18 4.34 28.25
C ARG A 3 54.60 3.06 27.53
N THR A 4 53.95 1.93 27.84
CA THR A 4 54.25 0.64 27.18
C THR A 4 53.07 -0.35 27.26
N VAL A 5 51.88 0.01 26.75
CA VAL A 5 50.77 -0.96 26.56
C VAL A 5 50.06 -0.82 25.19
N TRP A 6 50.42 0.13 24.32
CA TRP A 6 49.71 0.36 23.04
C TRP A 6 50.37 -0.23 21.78
N PHE A 7 51.25 -1.22 21.90
CA PHE A 7 51.96 -1.81 20.73
C PHE A 7 51.82 -3.33 20.57
N VAL A 8 50.95 -4.00 21.33
CA VAL A 8 50.76 -5.47 21.24
C VAL A 8 49.45 -5.87 20.55
N GLY A 9 48.49 -4.95 20.34
CA GLY A 9 47.22 -5.25 19.65
C GLY A 9 47.26 -5.20 18.13
N LEU A 10 48.23 -4.49 17.54
CA LEU A 10 48.28 -4.23 16.09
C LEU A 10 49.11 -5.26 15.30
N LEU A 11 49.92 -6.09 15.97
CA LEU A 11 50.75 -7.11 15.31
C LEU A 11 50.08 -8.49 15.18
N MET A 12 48.92 -8.71 15.81
CA MET A 12 48.15 -9.97 15.70
C MET A 12 47.09 -9.98 14.60
N LEU A 13 46.86 -8.85 13.91
CA LEU A 13 45.88 -8.74 12.82
C LEU A 13 46.52 -8.77 11.41
N ILE A 14 47.85 -8.79 11.30
CA ILE A 14 48.57 -8.91 10.02
C ILE A 14 49.05 -10.35 9.75
N VAL A 15 48.95 -11.27 10.71
CA VAL A 15 49.40 -12.68 10.54
C VAL A 15 48.28 -13.64 10.09
N CYS A 16 47.01 -13.22 10.04
CA CYS A 16 45.92 -14.05 9.50
C CYS A 16 45.58 -13.79 8.02
N PHE A 17 46.24 -12.85 7.35
CA PHE A 17 45.95 -12.54 5.94
C PHE A 17 47.00 -13.06 4.93
N THR A 18 48.03 -13.80 5.38
CA THR A 18 49.07 -14.36 4.52
C THR A 18 49.10 -15.89 4.45
N ALA A 19 48.08 -16.59 4.97
CA ALA A 19 48.03 -18.07 4.97
C ALA A 19 46.93 -18.68 4.05
N GLY A 20 46.22 -17.88 3.24
CA GLY A 20 45.09 -18.37 2.42
C GLY A 20 45.27 -18.38 0.90
N VAL A 21 46.42 -17.95 0.37
CA VAL A 21 46.63 -17.77 -1.09
C VAL A 21 47.72 -18.69 -1.67
N LEU A 22 48.27 -19.63 -0.90
CA LEU A 22 49.29 -20.55 -1.39
C LEU A 22 48.96 -21.99 -1.01
N MET A 23 48.13 -22.66 -1.82
CA MET A 23 48.18 -24.10 -2.09
C MET A 23 46.89 -24.54 -2.82
N SER A 24 46.92 -24.53 -4.15
CA SER A 24 46.39 -25.64 -4.98
C SER A 24 46.74 -25.40 -6.45
N ARG A 25 48.01 -25.63 -6.78
CA ARG A 25 48.45 -25.97 -8.13
C ARG A 25 49.59 -26.95 -7.99
N THR A 26 49.28 -28.22 -8.19
CA THR A 26 50.26 -29.21 -8.64
C THR A 26 49.54 -30.25 -9.47
N GLN A 27 49.97 -30.32 -10.72
CA GLN A 27 49.57 -31.27 -11.73
C GLN A 27 49.86 -32.70 -11.28
N PHE A 28 49.01 -33.63 -11.67
CA PHE A 28 49.47 -34.95 -12.09
C PHE A 28 48.82 -35.25 -13.44
N ASN A 29 49.68 -35.45 -14.42
CA ASN A 29 49.39 -35.83 -15.79
C ASN A 29 50.00 -37.22 -15.97
N LEU A 30 49.24 -38.20 -16.46
CA LEU A 30 49.78 -39.35 -17.18
C LEU A 30 48.80 -39.71 -18.31
N ASN A 31 49.38 -39.74 -19.52
CA ASN A 31 48.81 -40.00 -20.83
C ASN A 31 48.31 -41.43 -21.03
N GLU A 32 47.39 -41.60 -21.98
CA GLU A 32 47.52 -42.40 -23.22
C GLU A 32 46.25 -42.12 -24.06
N ASP A 33 46.34 -41.38 -25.17
CA ASP A 33 46.46 -41.86 -26.58
C ASP A 33 45.11 -42.48 -27.08
N VAL A 34 44.44 -42.10 -28.18
CA VAL A 34 44.85 -41.92 -29.59
C VAL A 34 43.69 -41.26 -30.41
N ASP A 35 44.07 -40.38 -31.37
CA ASP A 35 43.50 -39.99 -32.69
C ASP A 35 41.99 -39.81 -32.96
N GLU A 36 41.54 -39.02 -33.93
CA GLU A 36 42.02 -37.85 -34.72
C GLU A 36 40.88 -37.56 -35.73
N THR A 37 40.86 -36.35 -36.29
CA THR A 37 40.22 -35.93 -37.55
C THR A 37 38.73 -35.52 -37.59
N SER A 38 38.56 -34.19 -37.64
CA SER A 38 37.54 -33.38 -38.34
C SER A 38 37.72 -33.43 -39.88
N PRO A 39 37.00 -32.67 -40.76
CA PRO A 39 35.62 -32.16 -40.81
C PRO A 39 34.97 -32.38 -42.23
N PRO A 40 34.25 -31.42 -42.89
CA PRO A 40 32.79 -31.50 -43.15
C PRO A 40 32.41 -31.42 -44.67
N SER A 41 31.12 -31.51 -45.04
CA SER A 41 30.58 -30.86 -46.26
C SER A 41 29.06 -30.98 -46.44
N GLU A 42 28.56 -30.11 -47.31
CA GLU A 42 27.20 -29.64 -47.58
C GLU A 42 26.33 -30.50 -48.53
N SER A 43 25.03 -30.14 -48.56
CA SER A 43 24.18 -29.94 -49.76
C SER A 43 23.18 -31.02 -50.23
N SER A 44 21.95 -30.53 -50.41
CA SER A 44 21.05 -30.68 -51.58
C SER A 44 20.13 -31.92 -51.75
N THR A 45 18.82 -31.61 -51.73
CA THR A 45 17.72 -32.00 -52.66
C THR A 45 17.56 -33.46 -53.15
N GLN A 46 16.38 -34.07 -52.94
CA GLN A 46 15.37 -34.28 -54.01
C GLN A 46 14.11 -35.05 -53.55
N THR A 47 13.04 -34.74 -54.27
CA THR A 47 11.64 -35.20 -54.33
C THR A 47 11.41 -36.70 -54.60
N GLY A 48 10.24 -37.24 -54.18
CA GLY A 48 9.67 -38.50 -54.69
C GLY A 48 8.29 -38.82 -54.09
N VAL A 49 7.35 -39.28 -54.92
CA VAL A 49 5.89 -39.21 -54.78
C VAL A 49 5.23 -40.61 -54.90
N LEU A 50 4.02 -40.77 -54.33
CA LEU A 50 2.89 -41.71 -54.63
C LEU A 50 2.91 -43.18 -54.15
N GLY A 51 1.77 -43.62 -53.55
CA GLY A 51 1.21 -44.96 -53.85
C GLY A 51 0.53 -45.79 -52.72
N GLN A 52 -0.66 -45.36 -52.29
CA GLN A 52 -1.86 -46.09 -51.79
C GLN A 52 -1.89 -47.61 -51.43
N HIS A 53 -2.64 -47.88 -50.32
CA HIS A 53 -3.72 -48.88 -50.07
C HIS A 53 -3.58 -50.00 -49.00
N ALA A 54 -4.52 -49.91 -48.03
CA ALA A 54 -5.25 -50.94 -47.24
C ALA A 54 -4.46 -51.76 -46.19
N GLU A 55 -4.54 -51.45 -44.89
CA GLU A 55 -5.63 -51.69 -43.91
C GLU A 55 -5.60 -53.09 -43.26
N GLN A 56 -5.03 -53.18 -42.05
CA GLN A 56 -5.64 -53.89 -40.91
C GLN A 56 -4.91 -53.54 -39.60
N ALA A 57 -5.70 -53.20 -38.59
CA ALA A 57 -5.31 -52.57 -37.34
C ALA A 57 -4.70 -53.55 -36.31
N ASN A 58 -3.67 -53.10 -35.58
CA ASN A 58 -3.71 -53.05 -34.12
C ASN A 58 -2.56 -52.22 -33.51
N ALA A 59 -2.97 -51.20 -32.73
CA ALA A 59 -2.24 -50.37 -31.75
C ALA A 59 -1.03 -49.52 -32.21
N PRO A 60 -1.08 -48.18 -32.04
CA PRO A 60 0.13 -47.36 -32.02
C PRO A 60 0.36 -46.63 -30.68
N ALA A 61 1.63 -46.64 -30.27
CA ALA A 61 2.25 -45.51 -29.60
C ALA A 61 2.36 -44.34 -30.59
N VAL A 62 2.07 -43.11 -30.16
CA VAL A 62 2.29 -41.91 -30.98
C VAL A 62 2.90 -40.80 -30.12
N ALA A 63 4.12 -40.42 -30.47
CA ALA A 63 4.65 -39.10 -30.20
C ALA A 63 4.24 -38.17 -31.36
N ALA A 64 3.73 -36.99 -30.97
CA ALA A 64 3.69 -35.70 -31.66
C ALA A 64 3.57 -35.66 -33.20
N GLU A 65 2.41 -35.19 -33.67
CA GLU A 65 2.34 -34.28 -34.82
C GLU A 65 1.21 -33.26 -34.63
N HIS A 66 1.43 -32.04 -35.15
CA HIS A 66 0.54 -30.89 -35.05
C HIS A 66 -0.85 -31.17 -35.62
N VAL A 67 -1.87 -30.97 -34.80
CA VAL A 67 -3.27 -30.87 -35.19
C VAL A 67 -3.72 -29.44 -34.92
N GLU A 68 -4.12 -28.70 -35.96
CA GLU A 68 -4.84 -27.45 -35.80
C GLU A 68 -6.13 -27.70 -35.00
N PRO A 69 -6.38 -26.99 -33.90
CA PRO A 69 -7.61 -27.18 -33.16
C PRO A 69 -8.74 -26.44 -33.88
N THR A 70 -9.61 -27.22 -34.51
CA THR A 70 -10.92 -26.82 -35.00
C THR A 70 -11.69 -26.08 -33.91
N ARG A 71 -12.00 -24.84 -34.25
CA ARG A 71 -12.89 -23.87 -33.60
C ARG A 71 -14.30 -24.46 -33.44
N ASN A 72 -14.68 -24.82 -32.21
CA ASN A 72 -16.04 -24.64 -31.65
C ASN A 72 -16.14 -25.27 -30.25
N LYS A 73 -15.83 -24.46 -29.24
CA LYS A 73 -16.55 -24.48 -27.96
C LYS A 73 -17.29 -23.14 -27.87
N PRO A 74 -18.59 -23.12 -27.52
CA PRO A 74 -19.32 -21.87 -27.41
C PRO A 74 -18.69 -21.03 -26.31
N ASP A 75 -18.25 -19.85 -26.69
CA ASP A 75 -17.71 -18.84 -25.81
C ASP A 75 -18.82 -18.40 -24.84
N ILE A 76 -18.68 -18.76 -23.57
CA ILE A 76 -19.62 -18.42 -22.50
C ILE A 76 -19.74 -16.90 -22.27
N TRP A 77 -18.89 -16.11 -22.91
CA TRP A 77 -18.89 -14.65 -22.88
C TRP A 77 -19.64 -14.01 -24.06
N SER A 78 -20.03 -14.80 -25.07
CA SER A 78 -20.76 -14.32 -26.25
C SER A 78 -22.25 -14.03 -26.01
N SER A 79 -22.76 -14.32 -24.80
CA SER A 79 -24.16 -14.10 -24.41
C SER A 79 -24.38 -12.87 -23.51
N ILE A 80 -23.39 -11.98 -23.39
CA ILE A 80 -23.56 -10.69 -22.70
C ILE A 80 -23.92 -9.61 -23.74
N PRO A 81 -25.14 -9.03 -23.70
CA PRO A 81 -25.49 -7.89 -24.56
C PRO A 81 -24.57 -6.70 -24.25
N GLY A 82 -23.82 -6.19 -25.25
CA GLY A 82 -23.04 -4.94 -25.15
C GLY A 82 -21.53 -5.02 -25.43
N TYR A 83 -20.99 -6.12 -25.96
CA TYR A 83 -19.57 -6.21 -26.35
C TYR A 83 -19.35 -5.81 -27.82
N SER A 84 -18.61 -4.72 -28.06
CA SER A 84 -18.10 -4.29 -29.37
C SER A 84 -16.66 -3.77 -29.23
N LYS A 85 -15.81 -4.06 -30.21
CA LYS A 85 -14.37 -3.74 -30.20
C LYS A 85 -14.04 -2.30 -30.61
N ASP A 86 -15.05 -1.48 -30.88
CA ASP A 86 -14.90 -0.06 -31.21
C ASP A 86 -16.09 0.71 -30.62
N GLU A 87 -16.11 0.97 -29.30
CA GLU A 87 -17.03 1.94 -28.68
C GLU A 87 -16.59 2.24 -27.24
N VAL A 88 -16.44 3.53 -26.92
CA VAL A 88 -16.38 4.03 -25.55
C VAL A 88 -17.77 3.80 -24.95
N VAL A 89 -17.97 2.68 -24.25
CA VAL A 89 -19.26 2.39 -23.63
C VAL A 89 -19.39 3.27 -22.38
N LEU A 90 -20.14 4.37 -22.52
CA LEU A 90 -20.71 5.10 -21.39
C LEU A 90 -21.82 4.21 -20.82
N HIS A 91 -21.56 3.53 -19.70
CA HIS A 91 -22.68 3.01 -18.92
C HIS A 91 -23.20 4.16 -18.07
N ASP A 92 -24.53 4.28 -17.93
CA ASP A 92 -25.13 5.18 -16.95
C ASP A 92 -24.47 4.92 -15.59
N ASN A 93 -23.82 5.96 -15.04
CA ASN A 93 -23.05 5.93 -13.79
C ASN A 93 -21.73 5.14 -13.78
N MET A 94 -21.15 4.75 -14.92
CA MET A 94 -19.74 4.35 -14.95
C MET A 94 -18.91 5.27 -15.85
N PRO A 95 -17.72 5.70 -15.40
CA PRO A 95 -16.74 6.23 -16.32
C PRO A 95 -16.52 5.15 -17.38
N PRO A 96 -16.40 5.54 -18.66
CA PRO A 96 -16.04 4.57 -19.67
C PRO A 96 -14.77 3.84 -19.22
N GLN A 97 -14.70 2.54 -19.48
CA GLN A 97 -13.50 1.73 -19.25
C GLN A 97 -12.44 2.15 -20.28
N VAL A 98 -11.99 3.40 -20.21
CA VAL A 98 -10.89 3.89 -21.01
C VAL A 98 -9.64 3.54 -20.25
N HIS A 99 -9.00 2.46 -20.69
CA HIS A 99 -7.65 2.14 -20.22
C HIS A 99 -6.70 3.08 -20.96
N PHE A 100 -5.98 3.90 -20.20
CA PHE A 100 -4.98 4.79 -20.75
C PHE A 100 -3.71 4.77 -19.90
N ASP A 101 -2.62 5.19 -20.53
CA ASP A 101 -1.29 5.27 -19.93
C ASP A 101 -1.01 6.71 -19.47
N LEU A 102 -0.47 6.86 -18.25
CA LEU A 102 -0.08 8.16 -17.68
C LEU A 102 1.18 8.74 -18.33
N ASP A 103 1.92 7.96 -19.12
CA ASP A 103 3.05 8.45 -19.90
C ASP A 103 2.62 9.49 -20.95
N ASN A 104 1.36 9.43 -21.42
CA ASN A 104 0.80 10.40 -22.37
C ASN A 104 0.08 11.58 -21.71
N ALA A 105 0.06 11.65 -20.38
CA ALA A 105 -0.57 12.76 -19.68
C ALA A 105 0.29 14.03 -19.76
N PHE A 106 -0.34 15.16 -20.05
CA PHE A 106 0.28 16.49 -20.10
C PHE A 106 -0.52 17.47 -19.21
N GLN A 107 0.08 18.59 -18.82
CA GLN A 107 -0.61 19.64 -18.07
C GLN A 107 -1.11 20.73 -19.02
N ASP A 108 -2.26 21.32 -18.74
CA ASP A 108 -2.71 22.55 -19.38
C ASP A 108 -2.08 23.81 -18.75
N ASP A 109 -2.48 24.99 -19.24
CA ASP A 109 -1.98 26.29 -18.74
C ASP A 109 -2.37 26.55 -17.27
N GLU A 110 -3.35 25.84 -16.74
CA GLU A 110 -3.80 25.90 -15.34
C GLU A 110 -3.14 24.82 -14.47
N GLY A 111 -2.26 23.98 -15.05
CA GLY A 111 -1.56 22.90 -14.36
C GLY A 111 -2.38 21.63 -14.18
N VAL A 112 -3.57 21.52 -14.78
CA VAL A 112 -4.42 20.33 -14.67
C VAL A 112 -3.90 19.24 -15.59
N TYR A 113 -3.70 18.04 -15.06
CA TYR A 113 -3.35 16.89 -15.89
C TYR A 113 -4.49 16.51 -16.83
N GLN A 114 -4.15 16.34 -18.10
CA GLN A 114 -5.03 15.91 -19.16
C GLN A 114 -4.45 14.73 -19.92
N VAL A 115 -5.32 13.91 -20.50
CA VAL A 115 -4.94 12.88 -21.46
C VAL A 115 -5.92 12.87 -22.62
N ASP A 116 -5.38 12.86 -23.83
CA ASP A 116 -6.16 12.64 -25.04
C ASP A 116 -6.39 11.14 -25.23
N LEU A 117 -7.65 10.77 -25.43
CA LEU A 117 -8.11 9.39 -25.49
C LEU A 117 -8.56 9.02 -26.92
N PRO A 118 -8.53 7.72 -27.29
CA PRO A 118 -9.08 7.26 -28.56
C PRO A 118 -10.52 7.76 -28.75
N GLY A 119 -10.90 8.03 -29.99
CA GLY A 119 -12.21 8.64 -30.23
C GLY A 119 -12.21 10.15 -29.99
N GLY A 120 -11.05 10.80 -29.83
CA GLY A 120 -10.91 12.26 -29.67
C GLY A 120 -11.58 12.81 -28.42
N TYR A 121 -11.69 11.98 -27.39
CA TYR A 121 -12.09 12.40 -26.06
C TYR A 121 -10.89 12.99 -25.32
N ARG A 122 -11.17 13.84 -24.35
CA ARG A 122 -10.16 14.42 -23.47
C ARG A 122 -10.56 14.24 -22.02
N ALA A 123 -9.71 13.56 -21.24
CA ALA A 123 -9.94 13.37 -19.81
C ALA A 123 -9.10 14.36 -19.01
N HIS A 124 -9.73 15.09 -18.10
CA HIS A 124 -9.05 15.82 -17.04
C HIS A 124 -8.90 14.88 -15.85
N LEU A 125 -7.71 14.84 -15.25
CA LEU A 125 -7.37 13.88 -14.21
C LEU A 125 -7.49 14.51 -12.82
N THR A 126 -7.67 13.66 -11.81
CA THR A 126 -7.69 14.05 -10.38
C THR A 126 -6.30 14.21 -9.78
N LEU A 127 -5.25 14.00 -10.57
CA LEU A 127 -3.87 13.97 -10.11
C LEU A 127 -3.35 15.35 -9.74
N ASP A 128 -2.65 15.42 -8.62
CA ASP A 128 -1.97 16.62 -8.16
C ASP A 128 -0.56 16.72 -8.77
N PRO A 129 -0.28 17.75 -9.61
CA PRO A 129 1.03 17.93 -10.23
C PRO A 129 2.15 18.16 -9.22
N THR A 130 1.90 18.89 -8.15
CA THR A 130 2.88 19.16 -7.09
C THR A 130 3.37 17.85 -6.47
N VAL A 131 2.45 16.94 -6.16
CA VAL A 131 2.79 15.66 -5.52
C VAL A 131 3.57 14.76 -6.45
N GLN A 132 3.18 14.70 -7.74
CA GLN A 132 3.87 13.91 -8.76
C GLN A 132 5.33 14.38 -8.91
N GLU A 133 5.53 15.69 -9.11
CA GLU A 133 6.84 16.28 -9.38
C GLU A 133 7.78 16.22 -8.17
N GLU A 134 7.28 16.54 -6.97
CA GLU A 134 8.07 16.51 -5.74
C GLU A 134 8.57 15.09 -5.42
N LEU A 135 7.71 14.08 -5.55
CA LEU A 135 8.12 12.70 -5.28
C LEU A 135 9.09 12.16 -6.32
N GLU A 136 8.89 12.46 -7.61
CA GLU A 136 9.89 12.13 -8.62
C GLU A 136 11.24 12.80 -8.34
N SER A 137 11.23 14.07 -7.92
CA SER A 137 12.43 14.82 -7.52
C SER A 137 13.14 14.16 -6.33
N VAL A 138 12.39 13.75 -5.31
CA VAL A 138 12.89 13.00 -4.15
C VAL A 138 13.54 11.69 -4.61
N TYR A 139 12.85 10.89 -5.42
CA TYR A 139 13.38 9.60 -5.87
C TYR A 139 14.66 9.73 -6.71
N ARG A 140 14.70 10.70 -7.64
CA ARG A 140 15.91 11.03 -8.42
C ARG A 140 17.06 11.49 -7.51
N ARG A 141 16.82 12.42 -6.59
CA ARG A 141 17.83 12.98 -5.67
C ARG A 141 18.46 11.90 -4.79
N TYR A 142 17.66 10.95 -4.31
CA TYR A 142 18.11 9.86 -3.47
C TYR A 142 18.52 8.61 -4.26
N GLU A 143 18.59 8.69 -5.59
CA GLU A 143 18.99 7.58 -6.47
C GLU A 143 18.25 6.28 -6.14
N VAL A 144 16.94 6.37 -5.93
CA VAL A 144 16.11 5.22 -5.60
C VAL A 144 15.89 4.39 -6.87
N PRO A 145 16.16 3.08 -6.88
CA PRO A 145 16.07 2.32 -8.13
C PRO A 145 14.63 2.04 -8.54
N HIS A 146 13.76 1.68 -7.59
CA HIS A 146 12.33 1.49 -7.84
C HIS A 146 11.52 2.05 -6.68
N ALA A 147 10.54 2.90 -7.00
CA ALA A 147 9.60 3.43 -6.02
C ALA A 147 8.20 3.59 -6.61
N GLY A 148 7.21 3.49 -5.74
CA GLY A 148 5.83 3.78 -6.08
C GLY A 148 5.17 4.54 -4.93
N PHE A 149 4.32 5.50 -5.27
CA PHE A 149 3.47 6.21 -4.33
C PHE A 149 2.05 6.30 -4.88
N ALA A 150 1.07 6.18 -4.00
CA ALA A 150 -0.32 6.44 -4.34
C ALA A 150 -1.00 7.17 -3.20
N ALA A 151 -1.89 8.11 -3.53
CA ALA A 151 -2.71 8.82 -2.57
C ALA A 151 -4.17 8.90 -3.05
N ILE A 152 -5.11 8.75 -2.13
CA ILE A 152 -6.53 8.65 -2.37
C ILE A 152 -7.28 9.45 -1.31
N GLU A 153 -8.29 10.21 -1.74
CA GLU A 153 -9.24 10.82 -0.81
C GLU A 153 -10.19 9.75 -0.23
N PRO A 154 -10.19 9.48 1.09
CA PRO A 154 -10.92 8.36 1.67
C PRO A 154 -12.42 8.34 1.38
N ARG A 155 -13.07 9.51 1.43
CA ARG A 155 -14.53 9.64 1.34
C ARG A 155 -15.08 9.45 -0.08
N THR A 156 -14.27 9.67 -1.10
CA THR A 156 -14.74 9.73 -2.49
C THR A 156 -14.10 8.70 -3.40
N GLY A 157 -12.88 8.26 -3.09
CA GLY A 157 -12.08 7.40 -3.98
C GLY A 157 -11.31 8.17 -5.05
N ARG A 158 -11.29 9.50 -5.03
CA ARG A 158 -10.46 10.32 -5.94
C ARG A 158 -8.99 9.95 -5.75
N VAL A 159 -8.29 9.61 -6.83
CA VAL A 159 -6.86 9.29 -6.81
C VAL A 159 -6.07 10.59 -6.98
N LEU A 160 -5.48 11.07 -5.91
CA LEU A 160 -4.77 12.35 -5.87
C LEU A 160 -3.33 12.23 -6.38
N ALA A 161 -2.72 11.05 -6.21
CA ALA A 161 -1.38 10.78 -6.72
C ALA A 161 -1.24 9.33 -7.14
N LEU A 162 -0.49 9.10 -8.21
CA LEU A 162 -0.09 7.78 -8.70
C LEU A 162 1.30 7.91 -9.33
N VAL A 163 2.33 7.86 -8.49
CA VAL A 163 3.72 8.10 -8.88
C VAL A 163 4.43 6.76 -9.01
N SER A 164 5.03 6.50 -10.16
CA SER A 164 5.97 5.39 -10.35
C SER A 164 7.37 5.96 -10.63
N HIS A 165 8.40 5.22 -10.23
CA HIS A 165 9.78 5.59 -10.51
C HIS A 165 10.62 4.34 -10.72
N GLU A 166 11.36 4.29 -11.83
CA GLU A 166 12.33 3.25 -12.15
C GLU A 166 13.59 3.89 -12.73
N SER A 167 14.71 3.84 -12.02
CA SER A 167 15.93 4.56 -12.40
C SER A 167 16.57 4.10 -13.72
N ALA A 168 16.19 2.91 -14.21
CA ALA A 168 16.74 2.29 -15.41
C ALA A 168 15.84 2.46 -16.65
N SER A 169 14.70 3.14 -16.51
CA SER A 169 13.73 3.35 -17.58
C SER A 169 13.57 4.84 -17.89
N ASP A 170 13.41 5.16 -19.17
CA ASP A 170 12.97 6.49 -19.63
C ASP A 170 11.44 6.66 -19.49
N SER A 171 10.69 5.59 -19.19
CA SER A 171 9.25 5.66 -18.87
C SER A 171 9.00 6.03 -17.42
N LYS A 172 7.81 6.56 -17.08
CA LYS A 172 7.44 6.82 -15.68
C LYS A 172 7.36 5.54 -14.84
N GLY A 173 7.47 4.36 -15.46
CA GLY A 173 7.44 3.06 -14.80
C GLY A 173 6.03 2.65 -14.37
N THR A 174 5.89 1.43 -13.85
CA THR A 174 4.57 0.87 -13.49
C THR A 174 4.49 0.40 -12.03
N VAL A 175 5.51 0.72 -11.24
CA VAL A 175 5.68 0.28 -9.84
C VAL A 175 4.44 0.53 -8.98
N ALA A 176 3.73 1.66 -9.15
CA ALA A 176 2.57 1.98 -8.32
C ALA A 176 1.34 1.10 -8.59
N VAL A 177 1.23 0.51 -9.79
CA VAL A 177 0.11 -0.34 -10.23
C VAL A 177 0.47 -1.82 -10.35
N GLN A 178 1.74 -2.18 -10.27
CA GLN A 178 2.21 -3.57 -10.25
C GLN A 178 2.20 -4.15 -8.84
N SER A 179 1.92 -5.45 -8.74
CA SER A 179 1.85 -6.19 -7.47
C SER A 179 3.04 -7.15 -7.30
N PHE A 180 4.25 -6.73 -7.70
CA PHE A 180 5.45 -7.57 -7.58
C PHE A 180 6.05 -7.58 -6.16
N ALA A 181 5.83 -6.53 -5.38
CA ALA A 181 6.44 -6.40 -4.07
C ALA A 181 5.64 -7.17 -3.01
N PRO A 182 6.32 -7.93 -2.13
CA PRO A 182 5.64 -8.63 -1.05
C PRO A 182 4.95 -7.64 -0.11
N SER A 183 3.74 -7.98 0.35
CA SER A 183 2.95 -7.11 1.24
C SER A 183 3.67 -6.83 2.57
N ALA A 184 4.58 -7.71 2.97
CA ALA A 184 5.31 -7.63 4.24
C ALA A 184 4.34 -7.42 5.43
N SER A 185 4.78 -6.72 6.48
CA SER A 185 3.94 -6.40 7.63
C SER A 185 2.73 -5.49 7.34
N LEU A 186 2.50 -5.00 6.10
CA LEU A 186 1.21 -4.38 5.76
C LEU A 186 0.07 -5.42 5.83
N PHE A 187 0.36 -6.70 5.59
CA PHE A 187 -0.64 -7.76 5.70
C PHE A 187 -1.21 -7.94 7.13
N LYS A 188 -0.50 -7.41 8.14
CA LYS A 188 -0.99 -7.35 9.52
C LYS A 188 -2.24 -6.47 9.68
N VAL A 189 -2.51 -5.55 8.75
CA VAL A 189 -3.77 -4.78 8.73
C VAL A 189 -4.96 -5.72 8.53
N ILE A 190 -4.85 -6.63 7.56
CA ILE A 190 -5.87 -7.64 7.25
C ILE A 190 -6.00 -8.62 8.42
N THR A 191 -4.87 -9.10 8.93
CA THR A 191 -4.85 -10.02 10.08
C THR A 191 -5.43 -9.37 11.33
N ALA A 192 -5.15 -8.09 11.58
CA ALA A 192 -5.71 -7.37 12.72
C ALA A 192 -7.22 -7.16 12.58
N ALA A 193 -7.70 -6.83 11.37
CA ALA A 193 -9.14 -6.73 11.12
C ALA A 193 -9.86 -8.06 11.44
N ALA A 194 -9.27 -9.19 11.01
CA ALA A 194 -9.78 -10.52 11.32
C ALA A 194 -9.84 -10.80 12.83
N LEU A 195 -8.75 -10.54 13.55
CA LEU A 195 -8.69 -10.75 14.99
C LEU A 195 -9.64 -9.83 15.78
N ILE A 196 -9.90 -8.62 15.29
CA ILE A 196 -10.87 -7.71 15.92
C ILE A 196 -12.30 -8.20 15.70
N GLU A 197 -12.69 -8.49 14.46
CA GLU A 197 -14.08 -8.82 14.14
C GLU A 197 -14.48 -10.24 14.51
N ASP A 198 -13.61 -11.22 14.25
CA ASP A 198 -13.96 -12.63 14.45
C ASP A 198 -13.69 -13.07 15.89
N GLU A 199 -12.71 -12.46 16.56
CA GLU A 199 -12.20 -12.90 17.86
C GLU A 199 -12.37 -11.83 18.97
N GLY A 200 -12.90 -10.65 18.62
CA GLY A 200 -13.26 -9.62 19.60
C GLY A 200 -12.06 -8.89 20.24
N LEU A 201 -10.87 -8.97 19.64
CA LEU A 201 -9.72 -8.22 20.14
C LEU A 201 -9.98 -6.71 20.02
N ARG A 202 -9.45 -5.96 20.99
CA ARG A 202 -9.50 -4.50 21.04
C ARG A 202 -8.08 -3.95 21.12
N PRO A 203 -7.86 -2.67 20.79
CA PRO A 203 -6.54 -2.04 20.89
C PRO A 203 -5.87 -2.25 22.27
N GLY A 204 -6.66 -2.21 23.35
CA GLY A 204 -6.18 -2.43 24.73
C GLY A 204 -6.06 -3.89 25.17
N SER A 205 -6.42 -4.88 24.34
CA SER A 205 -6.31 -6.30 24.70
C SER A 205 -4.87 -6.67 25.01
N GLN A 206 -4.64 -7.28 26.19
CA GLN A 206 -3.33 -7.74 26.61
C GLN A 206 -2.97 -9.04 25.89
N VAL A 207 -1.79 -9.06 25.28
CA VAL A 207 -1.27 -10.19 24.52
C VAL A 207 0.15 -10.49 24.98
N CYS A 208 0.42 -11.75 25.28
CA CYS A 208 1.73 -12.18 25.72
C CYS A 208 2.38 -13.10 24.69
N TYR A 209 3.69 -12.93 24.52
CA TYR A 209 4.49 -13.62 23.51
C TYR A 209 5.88 -13.96 24.06
N ILE A 210 6.61 -14.76 23.30
CA ILE A 210 7.98 -15.18 23.57
C ILE A 210 8.83 -14.79 22.36
N GLY A 211 10.07 -14.37 22.62
CA GLY A 211 11.05 -14.03 21.59
C GLY A 211 11.11 -12.53 21.26
N GLU A 212 11.92 -12.20 20.28
CA GLU A 212 12.16 -10.81 19.85
C GLU A 212 11.07 -10.33 18.88
N THR A 213 10.65 -9.06 18.98
CA THR A 213 9.61 -8.42 18.17
C THR A 213 9.72 -8.68 16.66
N SER A 214 10.94 -8.71 16.10
CA SER A 214 11.16 -8.82 14.65
C SER A 214 11.41 -10.25 14.14
N LYS A 215 11.58 -11.25 15.01
CA LYS A 215 11.96 -12.61 14.63
C LYS A 215 10.84 -13.60 14.89
N LEU A 216 10.67 -14.56 13.99
CA LEU A 216 9.83 -15.75 14.23
C LEU A 216 10.72 -16.98 14.36
N PRO A 217 10.68 -17.72 15.48
CA PRO A 217 11.34 -19.00 15.57
C PRO A 217 10.66 -20.00 14.62
N ALA A 218 11.42 -21.02 14.19
CA ALA A 218 10.95 -21.97 13.17
C ALA A 218 9.68 -22.73 13.58
N ASP A 219 9.52 -23.06 14.86
CA ASP A 219 8.34 -23.72 15.43
C ASP A 219 7.32 -22.73 16.04
N LEU A 220 7.53 -21.43 15.83
CA LEU A 220 6.81 -20.29 16.42
C LEU A 220 6.76 -20.30 17.96
N GLN A 221 7.40 -21.28 18.63
CA GLN A 221 7.36 -21.54 20.07
C GLN A 221 5.97 -21.42 20.70
N ILE A 222 4.89 -21.70 19.93
CA ILE A 222 3.50 -21.44 20.33
C ILE A 222 3.09 -22.25 21.57
N LYS A 223 3.76 -23.39 21.80
CA LYS A 223 3.40 -24.37 22.83
C LYS A 223 3.98 -24.09 24.22
N SER A 224 4.83 -23.08 24.40
CA SER A 224 5.40 -22.80 25.73
C SER A 224 4.52 -21.81 26.51
N THR A 225 3.60 -22.33 27.32
CA THR A 225 2.75 -21.54 28.22
C THR A 225 3.39 -21.25 29.59
N THR A 226 4.61 -21.75 29.84
CA THR A 226 5.30 -21.65 31.15
C THR A 226 6.79 -21.36 30.96
N GLY A 227 7.22 -20.10 31.10
CA GLY A 227 8.64 -19.73 30.95
C GLY A 227 8.98 -18.30 31.41
N ARG A 228 10.25 -18.08 31.79
CA ARG A 228 10.80 -16.81 32.32
C ARG A 228 10.95 -15.69 31.27
N ASP A 229 10.78 -16.01 29.99
CA ASP A 229 11.02 -15.08 28.86
C ASP A 229 9.71 -14.53 28.25
N ARG A 230 8.62 -14.59 29.02
CA ARG A 230 7.30 -14.11 28.58
C ARG A 230 7.23 -12.59 28.70
N GLN A 231 6.94 -11.93 27.59
CA GLN A 231 6.68 -10.50 27.52
C GLN A 231 5.20 -10.30 27.23
N CYS A 232 4.61 -9.21 27.74
CA CYS A 232 3.22 -8.84 27.47
C CYS A 232 3.17 -7.41 26.95
N THR A 233 2.22 -7.16 26.06
CA THR A 233 1.99 -5.87 25.42
C THR A 233 0.50 -5.70 25.11
N THR A 234 0.08 -4.52 24.72
CA THR A 234 -1.28 -4.32 24.18
C THR A 234 -1.30 -4.69 22.70
N PHE A 235 -2.47 -5.04 22.18
CA PHE A 235 -2.61 -5.31 20.74
C PHE A 235 -2.24 -4.09 19.88
N ALA A 236 -2.57 -2.88 20.35
CA ALA A 236 -2.17 -1.63 19.70
C ALA A 236 -0.65 -1.44 19.64
N GLN A 237 0.04 -1.70 20.74
CA GLN A 237 1.50 -1.58 20.77
C GLN A 237 2.16 -2.68 19.92
N ALA A 238 1.65 -3.91 19.96
CA ALA A 238 2.11 -4.98 19.07
C ALA A 238 1.93 -4.63 17.59
N PHE A 239 0.82 -3.97 17.22
CA PHE A 239 0.59 -3.48 15.86
C PHE A 239 1.61 -2.39 15.48
N GLY A 240 1.80 -1.38 16.34
CA GLY A 240 2.70 -0.26 16.09
C GLY A 240 4.18 -0.62 16.02
N GLU A 241 4.62 -1.53 16.88
CA GLU A 241 5.97 -2.11 16.88
C GLU A 241 6.15 -3.19 15.81
N SER A 242 5.08 -3.55 15.09
CA SER A 242 5.07 -4.61 14.10
C SER A 242 5.57 -5.95 14.65
N ASN A 243 5.08 -6.34 15.84
CA ASN A 243 5.53 -7.54 16.54
C ASN A 243 5.15 -8.82 15.78
N ASN A 244 6.12 -9.57 15.28
CA ASN A 244 5.90 -10.79 14.51
C ASN A 244 5.39 -11.93 15.40
N PRO A 245 6.01 -12.27 16.55
CA PRO A 245 5.51 -13.31 17.44
C PRO A 245 4.05 -13.13 17.86
N VAL A 246 3.61 -11.90 18.19
CA VAL A 246 2.21 -11.64 18.57
C VAL A 246 1.25 -12.00 17.44
N PHE A 247 1.49 -11.48 16.23
CA PHE A 247 0.60 -11.73 15.10
C PHE A 247 0.58 -13.20 14.67
N ALA A 248 1.74 -13.86 14.66
CA ALA A 248 1.81 -15.29 14.36
C ALA A 248 1.06 -16.13 15.41
N ASN A 249 1.28 -15.86 16.71
CA ASN A 249 0.66 -16.62 17.79
C ASN A 249 -0.86 -16.42 17.85
N LEU A 250 -1.34 -15.18 17.73
CA LEU A 250 -2.78 -14.89 17.70
C LEU A 250 -3.44 -15.53 16.48
N SER A 251 -2.80 -15.46 15.31
CA SER A 251 -3.37 -16.07 14.10
C SER A 251 -3.39 -17.59 14.19
N TYR A 252 -2.31 -18.21 14.68
CA TYR A 252 -2.26 -19.66 14.87
C TYR A 252 -3.35 -20.17 15.83
N LYS A 253 -3.62 -19.42 16.91
CA LYS A 253 -4.58 -19.83 17.94
C LYS A 253 -6.03 -19.65 17.53
N ASN A 254 -6.33 -18.61 16.75
CA ASN A 254 -7.70 -18.14 16.58
C ASN A 254 -8.18 -18.17 15.12
N LEU A 255 -7.26 -18.19 14.16
CA LEU A 255 -7.57 -18.21 12.72
C LEU A 255 -7.22 -19.57 12.10
N ASN A 256 -7.79 -19.80 10.92
CA ASN A 256 -7.40 -20.87 10.02
C ASN A 256 -7.23 -20.32 8.60
N SER A 257 -6.65 -21.13 7.71
CA SER A 257 -6.36 -20.75 6.32
C SER A 257 -7.58 -20.15 5.61
N ASN A 258 -8.75 -20.79 5.75
CA ASN A 258 -10.00 -20.33 5.14
C ASN A 258 -10.45 -18.96 5.67
N LYS A 259 -10.47 -18.76 7.00
CA LYS A 259 -10.83 -17.47 7.60
C LYS A 259 -9.90 -16.36 7.07
N LEU A 260 -8.59 -16.57 7.13
CA LEU A 260 -7.63 -15.56 6.70
C LEU A 260 -7.70 -15.29 5.19
N GLY A 261 -8.00 -16.32 4.38
CA GLY A 261 -8.24 -16.20 2.94
C GLY A 261 -9.48 -15.35 2.62
N ILE A 262 -10.59 -15.57 3.34
CA ILE A 262 -11.80 -14.74 3.22
C ILE A 262 -11.49 -13.28 3.56
N TRP A 263 -10.73 -13.04 4.63
CA TRP A 263 -10.29 -11.69 5.00
C TRP A 263 -9.41 -11.04 3.94
N ALA A 264 -8.48 -11.77 3.34
CA ALA A 264 -7.68 -11.26 2.24
C ALA A 264 -8.55 -10.88 1.02
N ALA A 265 -9.50 -11.74 0.63
CA ALA A 265 -10.44 -11.48 -0.47
C ALA A 265 -11.36 -10.27 -0.19
N ARG A 266 -11.88 -10.13 1.04
CA ARG A 266 -12.66 -8.95 1.47
C ARG A 266 -11.89 -7.66 1.20
N PHE A 267 -10.58 -7.66 1.42
CA PHE A 267 -9.71 -6.50 1.18
C PHE A 267 -9.31 -6.32 -0.29
N GLY A 268 -9.65 -7.23 -1.21
CA GLY A 268 -9.39 -7.11 -2.65
C GLY A 268 -8.22 -7.93 -3.18
N TYR A 269 -7.61 -8.81 -2.38
CA TYR A 269 -6.61 -9.74 -2.91
C TYR A 269 -7.23 -10.78 -3.84
N ASN A 270 -6.48 -11.14 -4.89
CA ASN A 270 -6.86 -12.04 -5.98
C ASN A 270 -8.06 -11.55 -6.81
N GLU A 271 -8.42 -10.28 -6.71
CA GLU A 271 -9.52 -9.65 -7.43
C GLU A 271 -9.00 -8.49 -8.29
N ALA A 272 -9.64 -8.26 -9.43
CA ALA A 272 -9.42 -7.04 -10.19
C ALA A 272 -10.05 -5.86 -9.44
N ILE A 273 -9.31 -4.74 -9.35
CA ILE A 273 -9.82 -3.50 -8.79
C ILE A 273 -10.40 -2.66 -9.94
N PRO A 274 -11.64 -2.18 -9.85
CA PRO A 274 -12.29 -1.46 -10.94
C PRO A 274 -11.78 -0.02 -11.03
N PHE A 275 -10.65 0.15 -11.72
CA PHE A 275 -9.96 1.42 -11.94
C PHE A 275 -9.76 1.67 -13.44
N GLN A 276 -9.65 2.93 -13.86
CA GLN A 276 -9.46 3.28 -15.27
C GLN A 276 -8.10 2.84 -15.80
N ILE A 277 -7.06 2.88 -14.96
CA ILE A 277 -5.74 2.35 -15.33
C ILE A 277 -5.69 0.87 -14.95
N PRO A 278 -5.22 -0.02 -15.82
CA PRO A 278 -5.01 -1.42 -15.47
C PRO A 278 -4.09 -1.57 -14.25
N ILE A 279 -4.61 -2.22 -13.21
CA ILE A 279 -3.84 -2.58 -12.01
C ILE A 279 -3.58 -4.08 -12.07
N GLN A 280 -2.32 -4.49 -11.87
CA GLN A 280 -2.02 -5.91 -11.68
C GLN A 280 -2.68 -6.38 -10.38
N PRO A 281 -3.54 -7.41 -10.40
CA PRO A 281 -4.19 -7.89 -9.18
C PRO A 281 -3.16 -8.24 -8.11
N SER A 282 -3.35 -7.73 -6.89
CA SER A 282 -2.56 -8.17 -5.73
C SER A 282 -2.88 -9.61 -5.42
N THR A 283 -1.88 -10.38 -4.99
CA THR A 283 -2.02 -11.82 -4.82
C THR A 283 -1.91 -12.22 -3.36
N SER A 284 -2.72 -13.20 -2.95
CA SER A 284 -2.56 -13.87 -1.65
C SER A 284 -2.80 -15.36 -1.80
N ARG A 285 -1.89 -16.17 -1.26
CA ARG A 285 -2.07 -17.62 -1.14
C ARG A 285 -1.92 -18.01 0.32
N ILE A 286 -3.04 -18.22 1.02
CA ILE A 286 -2.97 -18.60 2.43
C ILE A 286 -2.66 -20.10 2.54
N PRO A 287 -1.55 -20.50 3.17
CA PRO A 287 -1.19 -21.91 3.35
C PRO A 287 -2.12 -22.61 4.35
N ASP A 288 -2.41 -23.90 4.11
CA ASP A 288 -3.20 -24.71 5.05
C ASP A 288 -2.39 -25.21 6.25
N GLU A 289 -1.06 -25.29 6.11
CA GLU A 289 -0.18 -25.67 7.21
C GLU A 289 -0.19 -24.54 8.28
N PRO A 290 -0.59 -24.81 9.53
CA PRO A 290 -0.86 -23.77 10.53
C PRO A 290 0.32 -22.85 10.85
N VAL A 291 1.55 -23.37 10.87
CA VAL A 291 2.75 -22.56 11.17
C VAL A 291 3.05 -21.60 10.01
N GLU A 292 2.97 -22.08 8.78
CA GLU A 292 3.19 -21.29 7.57
C GLU A 292 2.05 -20.28 7.34
N MET A 293 0.80 -20.64 7.66
CA MET A 293 -0.32 -19.71 7.73
C MET A 293 -0.05 -18.57 8.72
N ALA A 294 0.44 -18.89 9.92
CA ALA A 294 0.75 -17.90 10.93
C ALA A 294 1.92 -16.97 10.53
N ARG A 295 2.90 -17.49 9.76
CA ARG A 295 3.94 -16.65 9.13
C ARG A 295 3.34 -15.71 8.09
N ALA A 296 2.47 -16.21 7.21
CA ALA A 296 1.74 -15.38 6.25
C ALA A 296 0.94 -14.26 6.94
N ALA A 297 0.21 -14.59 8.00
CA ALA A 297 -0.54 -13.64 8.82
C ALA A 297 0.35 -12.57 9.48
N ALA A 298 1.58 -12.94 9.87
CA ALA A 298 2.58 -12.00 10.37
C ALA A 298 3.26 -11.17 9.26
N GLY A 299 2.87 -11.34 8.00
CA GLY A 299 3.37 -10.58 6.86
C GLY A 299 4.62 -11.17 6.21
N PHE A 300 4.85 -12.48 6.34
CA PHE A 300 5.91 -13.17 5.62
C PHE A 300 5.36 -13.94 4.42
N TRP A 301 5.99 -13.78 3.26
CA TRP A 301 5.75 -14.58 2.04
C TRP A 301 4.29 -14.58 1.57
N HIS A 302 4.04 -15.29 0.46
CA HIS A 302 2.73 -15.64 -0.12
C HIS A 302 1.76 -14.50 -0.48
N THR A 303 2.13 -13.26 -0.23
CA THR A 303 1.27 -12.09 -0.42
C THR A 303 2.06 -11.00 -1.12
N HIS A 304 1.49 -10.43 -2.18
CA HIS A 304 2.08 -9.31 -2.91
C HIS A 304 1.04 -8.23 -3.15
N LEU A 305 1.47 -6.96 -3.13
CA LEU A 305 0.60 -5.81 -3.07
C LEU A 305 1.13 -4.68 -3.97
N SER A 306 0.24 -4.06 -4.75
CA SER A 306 0.55 -2.81 -5.44
C SER A 306 0.33 -1.60 -4.53
N THR A 307 1.04 -0.50 -4.81
CA THR A 307 0.95 0.71 -3.98
C THR A 307 -0.45 1.33 -3.99
N ILE A 308 -1.11 1.39 -5.15
CA ILE A 308 -2.50 1.88 -5.22
C ILE A 308 -3.47 1.02 -4.41
N HIS A 309 -3.29 -0.31 -4.40
CA HIS A 309 -4.12 -1.19 -3.58
C HIS A 309 -3.82 -0.99 -2.08
N ALA A 310 -2.56 -0.80 -1.69
CA ALA A 310 -2.23 -0.44 -0.31
C ALA A 310 -2.91 0.87 0.14
N ALA A 311 -2.90 1.90 -0.71
CA ALA A 311 -3.59 3.17 -0.44
C ALA A 311 -5.12 2.98 -0.36
N LEU A 312 -5.71 2.14 -1.21
CA LEU A 312 -7.13 1.79 -1.17
C LEU A 312 -7.55 1.11 0.14
N ILE A 313 -6.70 0.20 0.65
CA ILE A 313 -6.93 -0.45 1.95
C ILE A 313 -6.95 0.60 3.07
N MET A 314 -6.00 1.54 3.06
CA MET A 314 -5.97 2.63 4.04
C MET A 314 -7.18 3.55 3.88
N SER A 315 -7.56 3.90 2.66
CA SER A 315 -8.74 4.70 2.32
C SER A 315 -10.01 4.10 2.93
N ALA A 316 -10.20 2.79 2.82
CA ALA A 316 -11.32 2.11 3.44
C ALA A 316 -11.31 2.21 4.98
N ILE A 317 -10.13 2.17 5.62
CA ILE A 317 -10.02 2.37 7.08
C ILE A 317 -10.39 3.82 7.45
N GLY A 318 -9.88 4.80 6.69
CA GLY A 318 -10.22 6.23 6.88
C GLY A 318 -11.70 6.54 6.62
N ASN A 319 -12.37 5.70 5.84
CA ASN A 319 -13.79 5.83 5.45
C ASN A 319 -14.70 4.82 6.18
N GLY A 320 -14.43 4.51 7.44
CA GLY A 320 -15.34 3.71 8.29
C GLY A 320 -15.57 2.28 7.80
N GLY A 321 -14.59 1.71 7.10
CA GLY A 321 -14.62 0.35 6.55
C GLY A 321 -15.24 0.21 5.16
N VAL A 322 -15.61 1.32 4.51
CA VAL A 322 -16.13 1.33 3.14
C VAL A 322 -15.02 1.71 2.16
N MET A 323 -14.66 0.78 1.28
CA MET A 323 -13.78 1.06 0.16
C MET A 323 -14.59 1.75 -0.94
N MET A 324 -14.20 2.97 -1.28
CA MET A 324 -14.76 3.68 -2.44
C MET A 324 -14.14 3.14 -3.74
N ARG A 325 -14.85 3.28 -4.85
CA ARG A 325 -14.29 2.96 -6.16
C ARG A 325 -13.16 3.95 -6.46
N PRO A 326 -11.92 3.50 -6.72
CA PRO A 326 -10.86 4.41 -7.13
C PRO A 326 -11.23 5.07 -8.47
N ASN A 327 -10.95 6.37 -8.59
CA ASN A 327 -11.22 7.11 -9.80
C ASN A 327 -10.14 8.16 -10.05
N ILE A 328 -9.59 8.15 -11.27
CA ILE A 328 -8.56 9.12 -11.70
C ILE A 328 -9.07 10.17 -12.70
N ILE A 329 -10.23 9.97 -13.32
CA ILE A 329 -10.81 10.93 -14.28
C ILE A 329 -11.74 11.88 -13.53
N GLU A 330 -11.42 13.16 -13.47
CA GLU A 330 -12.29 14.19 -12.91
C GLU A 330 -13.42 14.54 -13.88
N LYS A 331 -13.07 14.84 -15.14
CA LYS A 331 -14.02 15.20 -16.20
C LYS A 331 -13.60 14.54 -17.51
N LEU A 332 -14.58 14.22 -18.34
CA LEU A 332 -14.36 13.72 -19.70
C LEU A 332 -15.14 14.56 -20.70
N TYR A 333 -14.44 15.02 -21.73
CA TYR A 333 -15.00 15.80 -22.82
C TYR A 333 -14.96 14.98 -24.12
N ASN A 334 -15.98 15.11 -24.96
CA ASN A 334 -16.00 14.50 -26.30
C ASN A 334 -15.25 15.37 -27.33
N ARG A 335 -15.24 14.94 -28.60
CA ARG A 335 -14.59 15.66 -29.72
C ARG A 335 -15.12 17.07 -29.96
N ASP A 336 -16.37 17.31 -29.59
CA ASP A 336 -17.05 18.60 -29.79
C ASP A 336 -16.83 19.54 -28.59
N GLY A 337 -16.09 19.09 -27.56
CA GLY A 337 -15.82 19.84 -26.34
C GLY A 337 -16.94 19.76 -25.30
N GLU A 338 -17.93 18.88 -25.49
CA GLU A 338 -19.03 18.71 -24.55
C GLU A 338 -18.62 17.80 -23.40
N LEU A 339 -18.99 18.18 -22.17
CA LEU A 339 -18.80 17.37 -20.98
C LEU A 339 -19.72 16.14 -21.03
N VAL A 340 -19.12 14.95 -21.08
CA VAL A 340 -19.85 13.66 -21.16
C VAL A 340 -19.72 12.81 -19.89
N TYR A 341 -18.78 13.15 -19.00
CA TYR A 341 -18.67 12.56 -17.68
C TYR A 341 -18.09 13.58 -16.70
N ASP A 342 -18.70 13.63 -15.52
CA ASP A 342 -18.24 14.41 -14.37
C ASP A 342 -18.15 13.47 -13.18
N PHE A 343 -17.07 13.58 -12.41
CA PHE A 343 -16.78 12.64 -11.33
C PHE A 343 -17.88 12.63 -10.27
N ASN A 344 -18.34 11.42 -9.94
CA ASN A 344 -19.22 11.19 -8.81
C ASN A 344 -18.73 10.03 -7.95
N ALA A 345 -18.63 10.26 -6.64
CA ALA A 345 -18.14 9.28 -5.69
C ALA A 345 -19.10 8.08 -5.61
N THR A 346 -18.56 6.86 -5.77
CA THR A 346 -19.36 5.63 -5.70
C THR A 346 -18.72 4.62 -4.74
N PRO A 347 -19.48 4.07 -3.78
CA PRO A 347 -19.00 2.98 -2.93
C PRO A 347 -18.68 1.76 -3.78
N TYR A 348 -17.54 1.10 -3.51
CA TYR A 348 -17.21 -0.17 -4.15
C TYR A 348 -17.67 -1.35 -3.29
N LYS A 349 -17.12 -1.48 -2.07
CA LYS A 349 -17.51 -2.54 -1.13
C LYS A 349 -17.20 -2.17 0.32
N ARG A 350 -17.96 -2.74 1.26
CA ARG A 350 -17.63 -2.68 2.70
C ARG A 350 -16.69 -3.83 3.06
N ILE A 351 -15.47 -3.51 3.45
CA ILE A 351 -14.44 -4.53 3.75
C ILE A 351 -14.40 -4.87 5.25
N MET A 352 -14.87 -3.97 6.12
CA MET A 352 -14.94 -4.15 7.57
C MET A 352 -16.08 -3.32 8.19
N LYS A 353 -16.41 -3.61 9.44
CA LYS A 353 -17.29 -2.80 10.29
C LYS A 353 -16.61 -1.49 10.65
N GLU A 354 -17.42 -0.46 10.89
CA GLU A 354 -16.92 0.85 11.30
C GLU A 354 -16.14 0.79 12.63
N GLU A 355 -16.59 0.00 13.61
CA GLU A 355 -15.87 -0.20 14.87
C GLU A 355 -14.46 -0.77 14.65
N THR A 356 -14.32 -1.71 13.71
CA THR A 356 -13.03 -2.30 13.33
C THR A 356 -12.12 -1.27 12.70
N ALA A 357 -12.65 -0.45 11.79
CA ALA A 357 -11.91 0.65 11.18
C ALA A 357 -11.42 1.63 12.26
N ARG A 358 -12.28 2.00 13.22
CA ARG A 358 -11.90 2.84 14.36
C ARG A 358 -10.79 2.22 15.21
N HIS A 359 -10.88 0.93 15.54
CA HIS A 359 -9.83 0.23 16.29
C HIS A 359 -8.51 0.19 15.51
N LEU A 360 -8.53 -0.10 14.20
CA LEU A 360 -7.35 -0.05 13.35
C LEU A 360 -6.74 1.34 13.31
N SER A 361 -7.54 2.40 13.15
CA SER A 361 -7.09 3.79 13.20
C SER A 361 -6.37 4.11 14.50
N THR A 362 -6.91 3.69 15.66
CA THR A 362 -6.21 3.84 16.95
C THR A 362 -4.85 3.13 16.95
N MET A 363 -4.79 1.88 16.47
CA MET A 363 -3.53 1.13 16.43
C MET A 363 -2.52 1.70 15.42
N MET A 364 -3.00 2.29 14.32
CA MET A 364 -2.18 2.94 13.30
C MET A 364 -1.44 4.16 13.85
N VAL A 365 -2.02 4.91 14.80
CA VAL A 365 -1.33 6.00 15.51
C VAL A 365 -0.16 5.46 16.34
N HIS A 366 -0.27 4.27 16.95
CA HIS A 366 0.86 3.69 17.68
C HIS A 366 2.08 3.44 16.80
N THR A 367 1.89 3.13 15.50
CA THR A 367 3.01 2.97 14.56
C THR A 367 3.86 4.24 14.46
N THR A 368 3.21 5.41 14.44
CA THR A 368 3.83 6.72 14.17
C THR A 368 4.16 7.50 15.43
N SER A 369 3.55 7.20 16.58
CA SER A 369 3.85 7.91 17.83
C SER A 369 4.93 7.22 18.68
N VAL A 370 4.91 5.89 18.75
CA VAL A 370 5.80 5.10 19.62
C VAL A 370 6.48 3.94 18.89
N GLY A 371 5.99 3.59 17.70
CA GLY A 371 6.39 2.38 16.99
C GLY A 371 7.38 2.61 15.85
N THR A 372 7.30 1.72 14.87
CA THR A 372 8.24 1.59 13.76
C THR A 372 8.34 2.80 12.81
N GLY A 373 7.33 3.67 12.80
CA GLY A 373 7.28 4.91 12.03
C GLY A 373 7.71 6.16 12.80
N ARG A 374 7.87 6.08 14.13
CA ARG A 374 8.03 7.24 15.02
C ARG A 374 9.00 8.30 14.53
N LYS A 375 10.21 7.89 14.20
CA LYS A 375 11.30 8.79 13.83
C LYS A 375 11.07 9.64 12.57
N TYR A 376 10.01 9.35 11.80
CA TYR A 376 9.65 10.10 10.59
C TYR A 376 8.49 11.07 10.83
N PHE A 377 7.56 10.71 11.72
CA PHE A 377 6.30 11.44 11.88
C PHE A 377 6.23 12.22 13.19
N HIS A 378 7.20 12.04 14.09
CA HIS A 378 7.31 12.78 15.34
C HIS A 378 8.72 13.34 15.52
N ASN A 379 8.78 14.58 16.01
CA ASN A 379 10.03 15.28 16.29
C ASN A 379 10.68 14.82 17.61
N ALA A 380 11.80 15.43 17.97
CA ALA A 380 12.55 15.09 19.19
C ALA A 380 11.74 15.28 20.48
N ASP A 381 10.82 16.25 20.50
CA ASP A 381 9.94 16.55 21.63
C ASP A 381 8.72 15.62 21.69
N GLY A 382 8.58 14.72 20.71
CA GLY A 382 7.49 13.75 20.63
C GLY A 382 6.19 14.33 20.08
N LEU A 383 6.22 15.53 19.51
CA LEU A 383 5.07 16.14 18.82
C LEU A 383 5.04 15.70 17.34
N PRO A 384 3.87 15.70 16.69
CA PRO A 384 3.78 15.42 15.27
C PRO A 384 4.68 16.37 14.46
N GLU A 385 5.49 15.81 13.56
CA GLU A 385 6.52 16.52 12.80
C GLU A 385 5.95 17.70 12.00
N ASP A 386 4.80 17.51 11.34
CA ASP A 386 4.15 18.51 10.48
C ASP A 386 2.89 19.12 11.13
N GLY A 387 2.76 19.02 12.46
CA GLY A 387 1.68 19.66 13.22
C GLY A 387 0.32 18.94 13.21
N PHE A 388 0.18 17.81 12.53
CA PHE A 388 -1.03 16.98 12.51
C PHE A 388 -0.73 15.49 12.75
N THR A 389 -1.68 14.77 13.35
CA THR A 389 -1.51 13.34 13.62
C THR A 389 -1.57 12.54 12.33
N THR A 390 -0.52 11.74 12.07
CA THR A 390 -0.51 10.71 11.03
C THR A 390 -0.60 9.34 11.67
N GLY A 391 -1.37 8.41 11.11
CA GLY A 391 -1.38 7.01 11.50
C GLY A 391 -1.00 6.12 10.33
N GLY A 392 -0.39 4.96 10.58
CA GLY A 392 -0.07 4.04 9.49
C GLY A 392 0.38 2.66 9.90
N LYS A 393 0.91 1.93 8.92
CA LYS A 393 1.61 0.66 9.10
C LYS A 393 2.87 0.65 8.23
N THR A 394 3.97 0.23 8.84
CA THR A 394 5.22 -0.06 8.14
C THR A 394 5.24 -1.51 7.63
N GLY A 395 6.02 -1.75 6.57
CA GLY A 395 6.37 -3.09 6.11
C GLY A 395 7.83 -3.13 5.69
N THR A 396 8.51 -4.24 5.97
CA THR A 396 9.86 -4.49 5.45
C THR A 396 10.04 -5.98 5.21
N LEU A 397 10.45 -6.35 4.00
CA LEU A 397 10.88 -7.69 3.67
C LEU A 397 12.01 -7.58 2.64
N SER A 398 12.96 -8.52 2.65
CA SER A 398 14.05 -8.54 1.68
C SER A 398 14.05 -9.85 0.90
N ASP A 399 14.31 -9.75 -0.39
CA ASP A 399 14.84 -10.83 -1.21
C ASP A 399 16.37 -10.75 -1.20
N ASN A 400 17.05 -11.89 -1.35
CA ASN A 400 18.50 -11.99 -1.39
C ASN A 400 19.06 -12.31 -2.79
N SER A 401 18.23 -12.56 -3.81
CA SER A 401 18.71 -12.96 -5.15
C SER A 401 17.97 -12.29 -6.32
N PRO A 402 18.43 -11.12 -6.82
CA PRO A 402 19.42 -10.23 -6.20
C PRO A 402 18.88 -9.61 -4.91
N TYR A 403 19.76 -9.07 -4.05
CA TYR A 403 19.29 -8.42 -2.83
C TYR A 403 18.41 -7.20 -3.14
N LEU A 404 17.19 -7.23 -2.63
CA LEU A 404 16.25 -6.13 -2.74
C LEU A 404 15.40 -6.05 -1.47
N MET A 405 15.47 -4.94 -0.75
CA MET A 405 14.67 -4.65 0.43
C MET A 405 13.45 -3.83 0.03
N TYR A 406 12.27 -4.44 0.15
CA TYR A 406 10.98 -3.77 -0.02
C TYR A 406 10.65 -3.01 1.27
N SER A 407 10.66 -1.68 1.22
CA SER A 407 10.32 -0.82 2.35
C SER A 407 9.00 -0.11 2.11
N TRP A 408 8.01 -0.41 2.95
CA TRP A 408 6.66 0.12 2.86
C TRP A 408 6.33 1.09 4.00
N PHE A 409 5.52 2.09 3.68
CA PHE A 409 4.64 2.75 4.65
C PHE A 409 3.30 3.03 3.99
N ALA A 410 2.21 2.69 4.66
CA ALA A 410 0.85 3.03 4.23
C ALA A 410 0.11 3.66 5.40
N GLY A 411 -0.61 4.76 5.17
CA GLY A 411 -1.14 5.59 6.23
C GLY A 411 -2.34 6.44 5.88
N LEU A 412 -2.78 7.17 6.90
CA LEU A 412 -3.90 8.10 6.92
C LEU A 412 -3.45 9.39 7.60
N ALA A 413 -3.86 10.52 7.03
CA ALA A 413 -3.64 11.82 7.64
C ALA A 413 -4.68 12.86 7.18
N PRO A 414 -4.99 13.85 8.02
CA PRO A 414 -4.83 13.81 9.48
C PRO A 414 -5.69 12.67 10.09
N MET A 415 -5.39 12.19 11.29
CA MET A 415 -6.19 11.11 11.89
C MET A 415 -7.56 11.59 12.37
N GLU A 416 -7.65 12.85 12.79
CA GLU A 416 -8.87 13.55 13.16
C GLU A 416 -9.60 14.01 11.88
N GLY A 417 -10.23 13.06 11.19
CA GLY A 417 -10.88 13.29 9.91
C GLY A 417 -9.95 13.10 8.71
N PRO A 418 -9.63 11.84 8.34
CA PRO A 418 -8.69 11.55 7.25
C PRO A 418 -9.10 12.16 5.92
N GLN A 419 -8.22 13.01 5.40
CA GLN A 419 -8.34 13.65 4.08
C GLN A 419 -7.50 12.90 3.04
N PHE A 420 -6.41 12.26 3.48
CA PHE A 420 -5.49 11.53 2.63
C PHE A 420 -5.29 10.11 3.17
N ALA A 421 -5.51 9.13 2.31
CA ALA A 421 -4.99 7.78 2.47
C ALA A 421 -3.89 7.55 1.44
N PHE A 422 -2.73 7.07 1.89
CA PHE A 422 -1.56 6.98 1.02
C PHE A 422 -0.74 5.73 1.30
N ALA A 423 0.07 5.35 0.31
CA ALA A 423 1.06 4.31 0.45
C ALA A 423 2.31 4.66 -0.36
N ALA A 424 3.48 4.28 0.19
CA ALA A 424 4.77 4.42 -0.44
C ALA A 424 5.53 3.09 -0.37
N LEU A 425 6.07 2.67 -1.51
CA LEU A 425 7.01 1.58 -1.68
C LEU A 425 8.35 2.15 -2.12
N VAL A 426 9.42 1.75 -1.46
CA VAL A 426 10.79 1.99 -1.93
C VAL A 426 11.52 0.65 -1.91
N CYS A 427 11.95 0.18 -3.08
CA CYS A 427 12.74 -1.03 -3.22
C CYS A 427 14.22 -0.66 -3.22
N ASN A 428 14.95 -1.18 -2.25
CA ASN A 428 16.30 -0.72 -1.92
C ASN A 428 17.34 -1.81 -2.16
N PRO A 429 18.48 -1.52 -2.81
CA PRO A 429 19.60 -2.45 -2.83
C PRO A 429 20.28 -2.47 -1.45
N MET A 430 21.37 -3.24 -1.30
CA MET A 430 22.07 -3.36 0.00
C MET A 430 22.51 -1.99 0.55
N LYS A 431 22.95 -1.08 -0.34
CA LYS A 431 23.23 0.32 0.00
C LYS A 431 22.01 1.17 -0.35
N TRP A 432 21.34 1.72 0.65
CA TRP A 432 20.11 2.49 0.49
C TRP A 432 20.22 3.89 1.11
N ARG A 433 19.41 4.83 0.63
CA ARG A 433 19.41 6.23 1.10
C ARG A 433 18.16 6.62 1.86
N ILE A 434 16.99 6.16 1.41
CA ILE A 434 15.69 6.44 2.05
C ILE A 434 14.86 5.17 2.22
N LYS A 435 13.80 5.26 3.02
CA LYS A 435 12.80 4.19 3.25
C LYS A 435 11.42 4.64 2.77
N GLY A 436 10.51 3.69 2.62
CA GLY A 436 9.10 3.97 2.30
C GLY A 436 8.47 4.98 3.26
N SER A 437 8.80 4.94 4.55
CA SER A 437 8.30 5.92 5.53
C SER A 437 8.75 7.36 5.27
N TYR A 438 9.97 7.57 4.77
CA TYR A 438 10.44 8.92 4.40
C TYR A 438 9.73 9.39 3.13
N ALA A 439 9.67 8.53 2.10
CA ALA A 439 8.92 8.84 0.88
C ALA A 439 7.44 9.15 1.16
N ALA A 440 6.83 8.43 2.09
CA ALA A 440 5.45 8.67 2.49
C ALA A 440 5.27 10.03 3.19
N LEU A 441 6.22 10.44 4.03
CA LEU A 441 6.22 11.77 4.66
C LEU A 441 6.35 12.89 3.63
N GLU A 442 7.29 12.77 2.69
CA GLU A 442 7.48 13.79 1.64
C GLU A 442 6.24 13.89 0.72
N GLY A 443 5.64 12.76 0.34
CA GLY A 443 4.39 12.75 -0.42
C GLY A 443 3.23 13.39 0.33
N LEU A 444 3.15 13.15 1.64
CA LEU A 444 2.14 13.78 2.50
C LEU A 444 2.35 15.29 2.64
N ARG A 445 3.59 15.75 2.78
CA ARG A 445 3.93 17.18 2.80
C ARG A 445 3.55 17.86 1.49
N ALA A 446 3.80 17.21 0.35
CA ALA A 446 3.39 17.73 -0.95
C ALA A 446 1.86 17.84 -1.07
N LEU A 447 1.11 16.82 -0.59
CA LEU A 447 -0.36 16.84 -0.57
C LEU A 447 -0.92 17.99 0.28
N VAL A 448 -0.37 18.19 1.49
CA VAL A 448 -0.78 19.28 2.38
C VAL A 448 -0.43 20.64 1.79
N SER A 449 0.77 20.78 1.22
CA SER A 449 1.22 22.03 0.59
C SER A 449 0.33 22.42 -0.60
N SER A 450 0.01 21.47 -1.47
CA SER A 450 -0.85 21.71 -2.63
C SER A 450 -2.27 22.07 -2.19
N LYS A 451 -2.82 21.34 -1.21
CA LYS A 451 -4.14 21.65 -0.66
C LYS A 451 -4.21 23.08 -0.08
N ASN A 452 -3.23 23.48 0.72
CA ASN A 452 -3.18 24.81 1.31
C ASN A 452 -3.03 25.91 0.25
N ALA A 453 -2.36 25.63 -0.87
CA ALA A 453 -2.25 26.58 -1.98
C ALA A 453 -3.55 26.75 -2.77
N ALA A 454 -4.43 25.74 -2.75
CA ALA A 454 -5.73 25.77 -3.42
C ALA A 454 -6.82 26.47 -2.59
N GLU A 455 -6.64 26.60 -1.28
CA GLU A 455 -7.56 27.36 -0.42
C GLU A 455 -7.27 28.87 -0.54
N PRO A 456 -8.29 29.72 -0.84
CA PRO A 456 -8.07 31.16 -0.88
C PRO A 456 -7.65 31.67 0.51
N PRO A 457 -6.77 32.68 0.61
CA PRO A 457 -6.34 33.20 1.91
C PRO A 457 -7.56 33.65 2.70
N GLU A 458 -7.66 33.21 3.96
CA GLU A 458 -8.70 33.69 4.87
C GLU A 458 -8.61 35.23 4.90
N THR A 459 -9.67 35.90 4.42
CA THR A 459 -9.79 37.34 4.55
C THR A 459 -9.97 37.65 6.02
N ASP A 460 -8.95 38.23 6.64
CA ASP A 460 -8.99 38.71 8.02
C ASP A 460 -10.09 39.78 8.12
N SER A 461 -11.26 39.39 8.63
CA SER A 461 -12.44 40.26 8.76
C SER A 461 -12.33 41.15 10.00
N SER A 462 -11.19 41.78 10.21
CA SER A 462 -10.96 42.76 11.27
C SER A 462 -10.51 44.10 10.68
N ASP A 463 -11.25 44.62 9.71
CA ASP A 463 -11.17 46.04 9.36
C ASP A 463 -12.47 46.53 8.71
N GLU A 464 -13.60 46.39 9.40
CA GLU A 464 -14.73 47.29 9.17
C GLU A 464 -14.69 48.40 10.20
N GLY A 465 -14.11 49.53 9.77
CA GLY A 465 -14.17 50.80 10.45
C GLY A 465 -15.61 51.19 10.77
N ASN A 466 -15.87 51.38 12.05
CA ASN A 466 -17.10 51.95 12.60
C ASN A 466 -17.38 53.33 11.97
N PRO A 467 -18.46 53.52 11.19
CA PRO A 467 -18.92 54.86 10.86
C PRO A 467 -19.75 55.40 12.01
N ASP A 468 -19.23 56.48 12.58
CA ASP A 468 -19.88 57.43 13.47
C ASP A 468 -21.29 57.79 12.96
N ILE A 469 -22.33 57.43 13.71
CA ILE A 469 -23.69 57.97 13.54
C ILE A 469 -24.16 58.47 14.89
N GLY A 470 -24.24 59.80 14.98
CA GLY A 470 -24.71 60.54 16.13
C GLY A 470 -26.20 60.41 16.38
N ASN A 471 -26.54 60.76 17.63
CA ASN A 471 -27.87 61.01 18.21
C ASN A 471 -28.95 61.45 17.23
N GLU A 472 -30.14 60.86 17.36
CA GLU A 472 -31.35 61.61 17.69
C GLU A 472 -32.36 60.69 18.38
N ALA A 473 -32.89 61.19 19.50
CA ALA A 473 -33.88 60.54 20.34
C ALA A 473 -35.28 60.88 19.84
N GLU A 474 -36.18 59.91 19.78
CA GLU A 474 -37.61 60.18 19.89
C GLU A 474 -38.32 59.10 20.71
N GLU A 475 -38.99 59.60 21.74
CA GLU A 475 -39.76 58.97 22.80
C GLU A 475 -41.20 58.79 22.29
N THR A 476 -41.78 57.59 22.35
CA THR A 476 -43.25 57.45 22.45
C THR A 476 -43.69 56.19 23.19
N ASP A 477 -44.83 56.39 23.85
CA ASP A 477 -45.48 55.63 24.92
C ASP A 477 -45.90 54.19 24.65
N ASN A 478 -45.96 53.46 25.77
CA ASN A 478 -46.59 52.16 25.99
C ASN A 478 -48.14 52.30 26.05
N PRO A 479 -48.93 51.23 25.88
CA PRO A 479 -49.43 50.57 27.09
C PRO A 479 -49.56 49.03 27.03
N THR A 480 -49.11 48.42 28.13
CA THR A 480 -49.61 47.24 28.88
C THR A 480 -50.70 46.35 28.30
N GLU A 481 -50.42 45.04 28.28
CA GLU A 481 -51.29 44.02 28.91
C GLU A 481 -50.43 42.83 29.41
N GLY A 482 -50.69 42.40 30.64
CA GLY A 482 -49.79 41.56 31.44
C GLY A 482 -49.99 40.06 31.33
N LEU A 483 -48.99 39.33 31.83
CA LEU A 483 -49.16 38.03 32.47
C LEU A 483 -47.94 37.74 33.36
N GLU A 484 -48.23 37.49 34.63
CA GLU A 484 -47.29 37.28 35.73
C GLU A 484 -46.77 35.83 35.82
N ILE A 485 -45.45 35.74 36.07
CA ILE A 485 -44.75 35.01 37.15
C ILE A 485 -44.90 33.47 37.24
N GLU A 486 -43.80 32.73 37.07
CA GLU A 486 -43.01 32.18 38.20
C GLU A 486 -41.59 31.75 37.78
N LYS A 487 -40.59 32.35 38.44
CA LYS A 487 -39.16 31.99 38.38
C LYS A 487 -38.79 31.24 39.66
N HIS A 488 -38.21 30.05 39.55
CA HIS A 488 -37.52 29.40 40.67
C HIS A 488 -36.03 29.77 40.71
N HIS A 489 -35.59 30.13 41.91
CA HIS A 489 -34.28 30.66 42.28
C HIS A 489 -33.21 29.56 42.36
N ILE A 490 -32.00 29.94 41.94
CA ILE A 490 -30.74 29.25 42.16
C ILE A 490 -30.22 29.65 43.55
N ILE A 491 -29.85 28.67 44.40
CA ILE A 491 -28.97 28.87 45.56
C ILE A 491 -28.00 27.68 45.71
N LYS A 492 -26.70 27.99 45.73
CA LYS A 492 -25.57 27.32 46.39
C LYS A 492 -24.66 28.46 46.92
N PRO A 493 -23.70 28.27 47.84
CA PRO A 493 -23.13 27.05 48.47
C PRO A 493 -23.13 27.12 50.02
N ASP A 494 -22.68 26.10 50.78
CA ASP A 494 -21.33 26.04 51.40
C ASP A 494 -21.02 24.63 52.02
N PRO A 495 -19.74 24.29 52.31
CA PRO A 495 -19.23 22.96 52.69
C PRO A 495 -19.00 22.80 54.20
N GLU A 496 -18.94 21.55 54.70
CA GLU A 496 -17.94 21.02 55.67
C GLU A 496 -18.33 19.64 56.26
N ALA A 497 -17.29 18.93 56.74
CA ALA A 497 -17.22 17.72 57.60
C ALA A 497 -17.60 16.36 56.97
N GLN A 498 -16.67 15.44 56.70
CA GLN A 498 -15.81 14.61 57.57
C GLN A 498 -16.43 13.27 58.00
N ASP A 499 -15.65 12.23 57.68
CA ASP A 499 -15.40 10.95 58.37
C ASP A 499 -16.26 9.69 58.17
N ASP A 500 -15.50 8.62 57.89
CA ASP A 500 -15.63 7.18 58.22
C ASP A 500 -16.69 6.26 57.56
N GLU A 501 -16.25 5.44 56.57
CA GLU A 501 -15.97 3.98 56.70
C GLU A 501 -15.44 3.37 55.38
#